data_AF-A0A9E7GF49-F1
#
_entry.id   AF-A0A9E7GF49-F1
#
_cell.length_a   1.000
_cell.length_b   1.000
_cell.length_c   1.000
_cell.angle_alpha   90.00
_cell.angle_beta   90.00
_cell.angle_gamma   90.00
#
_symmetry.space_group_name_H-M   'P 1'
#
loop_
_entity.id
_entity.type
_entity.pdbx_description
1 polymer ?
#
loop_
_entity_poly.entity_id
_entity_poly.type
_entity_poly.pdbx_seq_one_letter_code
_entity_poly.pdbx_strand_id
1 'polypeptide(L)'
;MALRTIESHRHGAEVFTGEALCRKKSIQLLQELELPRGLFPLEDIQEFGYNRAAGFIWLIQKKKHDHTFKKIKRAVSYAPEVTAFVEKRKMQKMTG
;
A
#
# COMPACT_ATOMS: atom_id res chain seq x y z
N MET A 1 -11.12 -17.40 14.75
CA MET A 1 -9.64 -17.35 14.91
C MET A 1 -8.99 -16.76 13.65
N ALA A 2 -9.22 -15.49 13.32
CA ALA A 2 -8.72 -14.87 12.07
C ALA A 2 -7.94 -13.56 12.28
N LEU A 3 -7.92 -13.01 13.50
CA LEU A 3 -7.27 -11.72 13.79
C LEU A 3 -5.75 -11.83 14.02
N ARG A 4 -5.25 -13.00 14.46
CA ARG A 4 -3.81 -13.19 14.79
C ARG A 4 -2.87 -13.15 13.58
N THR A 5 -3.38 -13.38 12.37
CA THR A 5 -2.54 -13.54 11.19
C THR A 5 -2.05 -12.19 10.66
N ILE A 6 -2.89 -11.15 10.70
CA ILE A 6 -2.54 -9.81 10.21
C ILE A 6 -1.53 -9.13 11.15
N GLU A 7 -1.71 -9.26 12.47
CA GLU A 7 -0.75 -8.76 13.47
C GLU A 7 0.62 -9.47 13.35
N SER A 8 0.62 -10.79 13.11
CA SER A 8 1.86 -11.54 12.85
C SER A 8 2.55 -11.08 11.57
N HIS A 9 1.80 -10.64 10.55
CA HIS A 9 2.36 -10.04 9.34
C HIS A 9 2.84 -8.60 9.53
N ARG A 10 2.46 -7.90 10.61
CA ARG A 10 3.10 -6.61 10.98
C ARG A 10 4.39 -6.81 11.77
N HIS A 11 4.60 -7.99 12.35
CA HIS A 11 5.81 -8.32 13.10
C HIS A 11 7.04 -8.41 12.18
N GLY A 12 7.96 -7.45 12.31
CA GLY A 12 9.15 -7.32 11.44
C GLY A 12 8.90 -6.58 10.13
N ALA A 13 7.73 -5.97 9.95
CA ALA A 13 7.46 -5.11 8.82
C ALA A 13 8.07 -3.71 9.03
N GLU A 14 8.56 -3.12 7.95
CA GLU A 14 9.04 -1.75 7.94
C GLU A 14 7.85 -0.80 7.92
N VAL A 15 7.60 -0.13 9.05
CA VAL A 15 6.56 0.88 9.17
C VAL A 15 7.20 2.26 9.02
N PHE A 16 6.71 3.01 8.05
CA PHE A 16 7.11 4.38 7.78
C PHE A 16 5.98 5.31 8.15
N THR A 17 6.29 6.34 8.93
CA THR A 17 5.38 7.42 9.27
C THR A 17 5.85 8.69 8.60
N GLY A 18 4.92 9.43 8.01
CA GLY A 18 5.19 10.71 7.33
C GLY A 18 5.14 10.61 5.80
N GLU A 19 4.43 11.57 5.21
CA GLU A 19 4.08 11.60 3.77
C GLU A 19 5.31 11.48 2.87
N ALA A 20 6.38 12.25 3.15
CA ALA A 20 7.58 12.25 2.32
C ALA A 20 8.32 10.90 2.33
N LEU A 21 8.41 10.24 3.50
CA LEU A 21 9.05 8.94 3.66
C LEU A 21 8.21 7.84 3.01
N CYS A 22 6.91 7.82 3.29
CA CYS A 22 5.95 6.88 2.70
C CYS A 22 5.98 6.97 1.18
N ARG A 23 5.93 8.20 0.63
CA ARG A 23 6.00 8.44 -0.81
C ARG A 23 7.29 7.87 -1.42
N LYS A 24 8.44 8.17 -0.82
CA LYS A 24 9.75 7.71 -1.33
C LYS A 24 9.86 6.18 -1.27
N LYS A 25 9.48 5.58 -0.14
CA LYS A 25 9.53 4.12 0.06
C LYS A 25 8.53 3.38 -0.82
N SER A 26 7.30 3.86 -0.96
CA SER A 26 6.31 3.29 -1.88
C SER A 26 6.78 3.32 -3.32
N ILE A 27 7.37 4.43 -3.80
CA ILE A 27 7.92 4.49 -5.17
C ILE A 27 9.09 3.52 -5.35
N GLN A 28 9.99 3.44 -4.37
CA GLN A 28 11.13 2.51 -4.40
C GLN A 28 10.65 1.05 -4.45
N LEU A 29 9.64 0.72 -3.65
CA LEU A 29 9.01 -0.59 -3.60
C LEU A 29 8.28 -0.93 -4.90
N LEU A 30 7.50 0.00 -5.45
CA LEU A 30 6.87 -0.16 -6.76
C LEU A 30 7.93 -0.37 -7.85
N GLN A 31 9.07 0.30 -7.77
CA GLN A 31 10.19 0.10 -8.71
C GLN A 31 10.85 -1.27 -8.53
N GLU A 32 11.10 -1.72 -7.31
CA GLU A 32 11.61 -3.08 -7.02
C GLU A 32 10.66 -4.17 -7.52
N LEU A 33 9.35 -3.95 -7.37
CA LEU A 33 8.31 -4.88 -7.79
C LEU A 33 7.91 -4.73 -9.26
N GLU A 34 8.55 -3.82 -10.00
CA GLU A 34 8.26 -3.51 -11.41
C GLU A 34 6.78 -3.10 -11.66
N LEU A 35 6.18 -2.45 -10.67
CA LEU A 35 4.82 -1.91 -10.70
C LEU A 35 4.82 -0.43 -11.15
N PRO A 36 3.70 0.06 -11.71
CA PRO A 36 3.53 1.47 -12.04
C PRO A 36 3.71 2.37 -10.81
N ARG A 37 4.60 3.35 -10.88
CA ARG A 37 4.91 4.28 -9.76
C ARG A 37 3.71 5.13 -9.29
N GLY A 38 2.63 5.17 -10.05
CA GLY A 38 1.39 5.88 -9.75
C GLY A 38 0.25 4.97 -9.29
N LEU A 39 0.56 3.77 -8.76
CA LEU A 39 -0.48 2.84 -8.32
C LEU A 39 -1.17 3.23 -7.02
N PHE A 40 -0.54 4.08 -6.21
CA PHE A 40 -1.10 4.56 -4.96
C PHE A 40 -1.34 6.07 -5.02
N PRO A 41 -2.47 6.57 -4.50
CA PRO A 41 -2.60 7.98 -4.14
C PRO A 41 -1.61 8.25 -3.00
N LEU A 42 -0.65 9.13 -3.24
CA LEU A 42 0.41 9.47 -2.27
C LEU A 42 0.08 10.76 -1.49
N GLU A 43 -1.21 11.08 -1.37
CA GLU A 43 -1.72 12.29 -0.72
C GLU A 43 -2.29 11.91 0.66
N ASP A 44 -1.93 12.66 1.71
CA ASP A 44 -2.43 12.45 3.07
C ASP A 44 -2.12 11.05 3.69
N ILE A 45 -1.03 10.40 3.26
CA ILE A 45 -0.56 9.15 3.89
C ILE A 45 0.01 9.48 5.28
N GLN A 46 -0.59 8.86 6.31
CA GLN A 46 -0.05 8.91 7.67
C GLN A 46 0.99 7.83 7.89
N GLU A 47 0.66 6.61 7.47
CA GLU A 47 1.46 5.43 7.73
C GLU A 47 1.49 4.53 6.49
N PHE A 48 2.69 4.03 6.18
CA PHE A 48 2.88 2.99 5.18
C PHE A 48 3.71 1.87 5.82
N GLY A 49 3.13 0.68 5.88
CA GLY A 49 3.82 -0.51 6.32
C GLY A 49 4.10 -1.46 5.17
N TYR A 50 5.31 -2.02 5.16
CA TYR A 50 5.71 -3.06 4.23
C TYR A 50 6.38 -4.22 4.94
N ASN A 51 5.82 -5.41 4.77
CA ASN A 51 6.46 -6.66 5.12
C ASN A 51 7.11 -7.28 3.89
N ARG A 52 8.44 -7.21 3.81
CA ARG A 52 9.24 -7.82 2.76
C ARG A 52 9.23 -9.35 2.78
N ALA A 53 9.06 -9.97 3.96
CA ALA A 53 9.02 -11.42 4.10
C ALA A 53 7.71 -12.02 3.57
N ALA A 54 6.58 -11.35 3.81
CA ALA A 54 5.26 -11.81 3.35
C ALA A 54 4.82 -11.19 2.02
N GLY A 55 5.52 -10.16 1.53
CA GLY A 55 5.03 -9.34 0.42
C GLY A 55 3.73 -8.61 0.78
N PHE A 56 3.53 -8.26 2.05
CA PHE A 56 2.30 -7.62 2.51
C PHE A 56 2.54 -6.12 2.71
N ILE A 57 1.67 -5.29 2.16
CA ILE A 57 1.69 -3.84 2.38
C ILE A 57 0.38 -3.39 3.00
N TRP A 58 0.48 -2.33 3.80
CA TRP A 58 -0.68 -1.58 4.23
C TRP A 58 -0.39 -0.10 4.21
N LEU A 59 -1.43 0.67 3.99
CA LEU A 59 -1.36 2.11 3.84
C LEU A 59 -2.54 2.71 4.61
N ILE A 60 -2.23 3.59 5.55
CA ILE A 60 -3.20 4.33 6.33
C ILE A 60 -3.19 5.77 5.87
N GLN A 61 -4.35 6.24 5.41
CA GLN A 61 -4.57 7.58 4.92
C GLN A 61 -5.52 8.32 5.86
N LYS A 62 -5.32 9.63 6.00
CA LYS A 62 -6.17 10.47 6.85
C LYS A 62 -7.58 10.63 6.28
N LYS A 63 -7.73 10.55 4.96
CA LYS A 63 -9.00 10.68 4.24
C LYS A 63 -9.12 9.58 3.19
N LYS A 64 -10.36 9.15 2.93
CA LYS A 64 -10.67 8.36 1.74
C LYS A 64 -10.31 9.16 0.50
N HIS A 65 -9.63 8.52 -0.44
CA HIS A 65 -9.23 9.16 -1.69
C HIS A 65 -9.74 8.34 -2.87
N ASP A 66 -10.44 9.00 -3.79
CA ASP A 66 -10.80 8.39 -5.07
C ASP A 66 -9.71 8.72 -6.08
N HIS A 67 -9.03 7.69 -6.58
CA HIS A 67 -8.07 7.84 -7.66
C HIS A 67 -8.67 7.34 -8.96
N THR A 68 -8.90 8.26 -9.89
CA THR A 68 -9.24 7.89 -11.26
C THR A 68 -7.97 7.68 -12.06
N PHE A 69 -7.65 6.40 -12.34
CA PHE A 69 -6.59 6.06 -13.25
C PHE A 69 -6.97 6.46 -14.68
N LYS A 70 -6.55 7.66 -15.11
CA LYS A 70 -6.85 8.20 -16.46
C LYS A 70 -6.40 7.28 -17.59
N LYS A 71 -5.30 6.55 -17.42
CA LYS A 71 -4.76 5.62 -18.43
C LYS A 71 -5.65 4.40 -18.69
N ILE A 72 -6.41 3.96 -17.70
CA ILE A 72 -7.33 2.80 -17.82
C ILE A 72 -8.80 3.19 -17.64
N LYS A 73 -9.09 4.50 -17.55
CA LYS A 73 -10.42 5.08 -17.26
C LYS A 73 -11.15 4.41 -16.10
N ARG A 74 -10.41 3.99 -15.07
CA ARG A 74 -10.98 3.27 -13.92
C ARG A 74 -10.84 4.11 -12.66
N ALA A 75 -11.96 4.41 -12.04
CA ALA A 75 -12.00 4.98 -10.69
C ALA A 75 -11.74 3.86 -9.68
N VAL A 76 -10.81 4.11 -8.77
CA VAL A 76 -10.48 3.23 -7.66
C VAL A 76 -10.57 4.08 -6.40
N SER A 77 -11.52 3.74 -5.55
CA SER A 77 -11.65 4.37 -4.24
C SER A 77 -10.80 3.60 -3.24
N TYR A 78 -9.99 4.32 -2.47
CA TYR A 78 -9.18 3.76 -1.40
C TYR A 78 -9.78 4.16 -0.04
N ALA A 79 -10.05 3.18 0.82
CA ALA A 79 -10.41 3.40 2.22
C ALA A 79 -9.28 4.10 3.02
N PRO A 80 -9.59 4.63 4.22
CA PRO A 80 -8.59 5.14 5.15
C PRO A 80 -7.58 4.08 5.61
N GLU A 81 -7.95 2.79 5.63
CA GLU A 81 -7.02 1.68 5.83
C GLU A 81 -7.08 0.78 4.60
N VAL A 82 -5.96 0.67 3.88
CA VAL A 82 -5.83 -0.18 2.69
C VAL A 82 -4.78 -1.21 2.99
N THR A 83 -5.08 -2.47 2.74
CA THR A 83 -4.14 -3.59 2.84
C THR A 83 -4.07 -4.32 1.51
N ALA A 84 -2.90 -4.75 1.08
CA ALA A 84 -2.75 -5.52 -0.14
C ALA A 84 -1.54 -6.44 -0.04
N PHE A 85 -1.59 -7.54 -0.79
CA PHE A 85 -0.42 -8.39 -0.99
C PHE A 85 0.20 -8.01 -2.34
N VAL A 86 1.50 -7.78 -2.32
CA VAL A 86 2.32 -7.45 -3.47
C VAL A 86 3.35 -8.53 -3.72
N GLU A 87 3.42 -8.93 -4.98
CA GLU A 87 4.40 -9.85 -5.52
C GLU A 87 5.08 -9.17 -6.71
N LYS A 88 6.18 -9.75 -7.19
CA LYS A 88 6.87 -9.20 -8.36
C LYS A 88 5.90 -9.10 -9.54
N ARG A 89 5.66 -7.89 -10.04
CA ARG A 89 4.73 -7.52 -11.12
C ARG A 89 3.23 -7.78 -10.84
N LYS A 90 2.84 -8.11 -9.61
CA LYS A 90 1.44 -8.45 -9.29
C LYS A 90 1.01 -7.89 -7.95
N MET A 91 -0.25 -7.46 -7.87
CA MET A 91 -0.91 -7.11 -6.61
C MET A 91 -2.16 -7.98 -6.48
N GLN A 92 -2.37 -8.58 -5.30
CA GLN A 92 -3.47 -9.49 -5.02
C GLN A 92 -4.08 -9.18 -3.65
N LYS A 93 -5.34 -9.60 -3.46
CA LYS A 93 -6.07 -9.49 -2.18
C LYS A 93 -6.03 -8.08 -1.58
N MET A 94 -6.19 -7.06 -2.42
CA MET A 94 -6.37 -5.69 -1.96
C MET A 94 -7.71 -5.60 -1.22
N THR A 95 -7.67 -5.08 0.00
CA THR A 95 -8.81 -4.89 0.89
C THR A 95 -8.78 -3.47 1.41
N GLY A 96 -9.90 -2.77 1.27
CA GLY A 96 -10.01 -1.32 1.54
C GLY A 96 -10.22 -0.52 0.26
#